data_AF-A0A3S0IAA4-F1
#
_entry.id   AF-A0A3S0IAA4-F1
#
_cell.length_a   1.000
_cell.length_b   1.000
_cell.length_c   1.000
_cell.angle_alpha   90.00
_cell.angle_beta   90.00
_cell.angle_gamma   90.00
#
_symmetry.space_group_name_H-M   'P 1'
#
loop_
_entity.id
_entity.type
_entity.pdbx_description
1 polymer ?
#
loop_
_entity_poly.entity_id
_entity_poly.type
_entity_poly.pdbx_seq_one_letter_code
_entity_poly.pdbx_strand_id
1 'polypeptide(L)' 'MMGLGHGYGMFGMGGGAIMMILVVLLIGYLFYLGMNNQKIGTQNRNQQIASSSALEIAKSRLAQGEISFEEFEQIKRNLI' A
#
# COMPACT_ATOMS: atom_id res chain seq x y z
N MET A 1 38.86 21.16 3.43
CA MET A 1 38.29 19.90 3.94
C MET A 1 38.07 20.05 5.44
N MET A 2 36.93 20.60 5.86
CA MET A 2 36.63 20.79 7.29
C MET A 2 35.12 20.73 7.51
N GLY A 3 34.71 19.81 8.40
CA GLY A 3 33.52 19.94 9.24
C GLY A 3 32.20 19.51 8.63
N LEU A 4 31.93 18.19 8.60
CA LEU A 4 30.57 17.65 8.71
C LEU A 4 30.04 17.98 10.12
N GLY A 5 29.74 19.27 10.33
CA GLY A 5 29.08 19.81 11.52
C GLY A 5 27.65 19.31 11.54
N HIS A 6 27.48 18.07 12.00
CA HIS A 6 26.18 17.52 12.35
C HIS A 6 25.56 18.45 13.39
N GLY A 7 24.51 19.15 12.97
CA GLY A 7 23.72 20.03 13.81
C GLY A 7 23.07 19.26 14.95
N TYR A 8 23.77 19.16 16.07
CA TYR A 8 23.25 18.68 17.33
C TYR A 8 24.00 19.38 18.45
N GLY A 9 23.47 20.49 18.95
CA GLY A 9 24.07 21.11 20.13
C GLY A 9 23.76 22.58 20.35
N MET A 10 22.51 23.02 20.17
CA MET A 10 22.11 24.36 20.62
C MET A 10 20.65 24.43 21.08
N PHE A 11 20.18 23.45 21.85
CA PHE A 11 18.99 23.65 22.69
C PHE A 11 19.28 23.11 24.07
N GLY A 12 19.23 24.01 25.05
CA GLY A 12 19.79 23.90 26.39
C GLY A 12 19.35 22.68 27.20
N MET A 13 19.96 22.56 28.36
CA MET A 13 19.98 21.45 29.32
C MET A 13 18.65 20.72 29.67
N GLY A 14 17.50 21.08 29.11
CA GLY A 14 16.23 20.34 29.20
C GLY A 14 15.56 20.03 27.85
N GLY A 15 15.92 20.72 26.77
CA GLY A 15 15.31 20.54 25.44
C GLY A 15 15.81 19.31 24.70
N GLY A 16 17.10 18.97 24.85
CA GLY A 16 17.70 17.80 24.18
C GLY A 16 17.15 16.45 24.66
N ALA A 17 16.86 16.32 25.96
CA ALA A 17 16.29 15.10 26.51
C ALA A 17 14.85 14.85 26.03
N ILE A 18 14.04 15.92 25.97
CA ILE A 18 12.67 15.84 25.44
C ILE A 18 12.69 15.50 23.95
N MET A 19 13.59 16.12 23.19
CA MET A 19 13.75 15.82 21.75
C MET A 19 14.15 14.36 21.51
N MET A 20 15.08 13.82 22.30
CA MET A 20 15.47 12.41 22.23
C MET A 20 14.30 11.46 22.47
N ILE A 21 13.45 11.74 23.47
CA ILE A 21 12.26 10.92 23.77
C ILE A 21 11.27 10.98 22.61
N LEU A 22 11.06 12.16 22.01
CA LEU A 22 10.17 12.32 20.86
C LEU A 22 10.68 11.56 19.64
N VAL A 23 12.00 11.56 19.38
CA VAL A 23 12.59 10.80 18.27
C VAL A 23 12.40 9.30 18.47
N VAL A 24 12.63 8.78 19.69
CA VAL A 24 12.42 7.36 20.00
C VAL A 24 10.95 6.96 19.84
N LEU A 25 10.03 7.78 20.32
CA LEU A 25 8.59 7.54 20.14
C LEU A 25 8.18 7.58 18.67
N LEU A 26 8.71 8.52 17.89
CA LEU A 26 8.42 8.65 16.46
C LEU A 26 8.91 7.43 15.68
N ILE A 27 10.13 6.96 15.95
CA ILE A 27 10.68 5.74 15.33
C ILE A 27 9.84 4.51 15.74
N GLY A 28 9.51 4.36 17.02
CA GLY A 28 8.66 3.27 17.50
C GLY A 28 7.27 3.27 16.86
N TYR A 29 6.66 4.46 16.72
CA TYR A 29 5.37 4.64 16.05
C TYR A 29 5.43 4.28 14.56
N LEU A 30 6.49 4.70 13.85
CA LEU A 30 6.71 4.34 12.44
C LEU A 30 6.90 2.82 12.26
N PHE A 31 7.62 2.15 13.17
CA PHE A 31 7.75 0.69 13.17
C PHE A 31 6.41 -0.01 13.42
N TYR A 32 5.63 0.46 14.39
CA TYR A 32 4.30 -0.06 14.69
C TYR A 32 3.36 0.09 13.50
N LEU A 33 3.34 1.26 12.86
CA LEU A 33 2.56 1.51 11.64
C LEU A 33 3.05 0.65 10.46
N GLY A 34 4.37 0.53 10.28
CA GLY A 34 4.97 -0.27 9.22
C GLY A 34 4.63 -1.76 9.31
N MET A 35 4.62 -2.33 10.52
CA MET A 35 4.20 -3.72 10.74
C MET A 35 2.68 -3.89 10.60
N ASN A 36 1.87 -2.90 10.98
CA ASN A 36 0.41 -2.96 10.84
C ASN A 36 -0.05 -2.78 9.37
N ASN A 37 0.72 -2.05 8.56
CA ASN A 37 0.40 -1.80 7.15
C ASN A 37 0.66 -3.02 6.24
N GLN A 38 1.43 -4.03 6.70
CA GLN A 38 1.58 -5.28 5.96
C GLN A 38 0.29 -6.12 5.90
N LYS A 39 -0.68 -5.84 6.79
CA LYS A 39 -1.99 -6.52 6.80
C LYS A 39 -3.07 -5.79 6.00
N ILE A 40 -2.81 -4.56 5.54
CA ILE A 40 -3.80 -3.71 4.83
C ILE A 40 -3.59 -3.74 3.30
N GLY A 41 -2.48 -4.28 2.79
CA GLY A 41 -2.15 -4.23 1.36
C GLY A 41 -2.32 -5.52 0.54
N THR A 42 -2.62 -6.67 1.15
CA THR A 42 -2.46 -7.97 0.47
C THR A 42 -3.72 -8.83 0.36
N GLN A 43 -4.84 -8.46 0.98
CA GLN A 43 -6.09 -9.23 0.85
C GLN A 43 -6.89 -8.88 -0.42
N ASN A 44 -6.75 -7.68 -0.98
CA ASN A 44 -7.49 -7.28 -2.19
C ASN A 44 -6.73 -7.50 -3.51
N ARG A 45 -5.40 -7.65 -3.48
CA ARG A 45 -4.62 -7.78 -4.73
C ARG A 45 -4.81 -9.15 -5.39
N ASN A 46 -5.02 -10.22 -4.61
CA ASN A 46 -5.26 -11.56 -5.16
C ASN A 46 -6.66 -11.69 -5.80
N GLN A 47 -7.68 -11.03 -5.21
CA GLN A 47 -9.02 -10.97 -5.79
C GLN A 47 -9.07 -10.08 -7.04
N GLN A 48 -8.31 -8.98 -7.07
CA GLN A 48 -8.22 -8.09 -8.24
C GLN A 48 -7.50 -8.75 -9.42
N ILE A 49 -6.46 -9.56 -9.17
CA ILE A 49 -5.77 -10.31 -10.24
C ILE A 49 -6.68 -11.40 -10.81
N ALA A 50 -7.41 -12.12 -9.95
CA ALA A 50 -8.36 -13.16 -10.39
C ALA A 50 -9.55 -12.58 -11.18
N SER A 51 -10.12 -11.45 -10.74
CA SER A 51 -11.20 -10.77 -11.47
C SER A 51 -10.73 -10.16 -12.80
N SER A 52 -9.51 -9.61 -12.85
CA SER A 52 -8.90 -9.16 -14.10
C SER A 52 -8.74 -10.30 -15.11
N SER A 53 -8.29 -11.47 -14.65
CA SER A 53 -8.14 -12.68 -15.49
C SER A 53 -9.49 -13.18 -16.01
N ALA A 54 -10.52 -13.25 -15.16
CA ALA A 54 -11.86 -13.68 -15.56
C ALA A 54 -12.50 -12.74 -16.60
N LEU A 55 -12.30 -11.42 -16.46
CA LEU A 55 -12.79 -10.43 -17.43
C LEU A 55 -12.07 -10.54 -18.77
N GLU A 56 -10.77 -10.81 -18.76
CA GLU A 56 -9.97 -11.00 -19.98
C GLU A 56 -10.39 -12.25 -20.76
N ILE A 57 -10.67 -13.36 -20.05
CA ILE A 57 -11.23 -14.58 -20.64
C ILE A 57 -12.61 -14.29 -21.26
N ALA A 58 -13.50 -13.60 -20.53
CA ALA A 58 -14.83 -13.26 -21.05
C ALA A 58 -14.75 -12.38 -22.31
N LYS A 59 -13.82 -11.41 -22.35
CA LYS A 59 -13.57 -10.58 -23.53
C LYS A 59 -13.08 -11.39 -24.73
N SER A 60 -12.20 -12.36 -24.50
CA SER A 60 -11.72 -13.26 -25.56
C SER A 60 -12.88 -14.06 -26.17
N ARG A 61 -13.76 -14.61 -25.33
CA ARG A 61 -14.92 -15.40 -25.78
C ARG A 61 -15.95 -14.56 -26.53
N LEU A 62 -16.16 -13.31 -26.11
CA LEU A 62 -17.02 -12.36 -26.81
C LEU A 62 -16.49 -12.07 -28.23
N ALA A 63 -15.17 -11.88 -28.38
CA ALA A 63 -14.54 -11.66 -29.67
C ALA A 63 -14.60 -12.90 -30.59
N GLN A 64 -14.60 -14.09 -30.00
CA GLN A 64 -14.79 -15.36 -30.70
C GLN A 64 -16.26 -15.63 -31.05
N GLY A 65 -17.20 -14.86 -30.48
CA GLY A 65 -18.65 -15.08 -30.63
C GLY A 65 -19.18 -16.27 -29.84
N GLU A 66 -18.41 -16.80 -28.87
CA GLU A 66 -18.82 -17.91 -28.01
C GLU A 66 -19.84 -17.48 -26.95
N ILE A 67 -19.91 -16.18 -26.64
CA ILE A 67 -20.87 -15.60 -25.71
C ILE A 67 -21.52 -14.37 -26.32
N SER A 68 -22.76 -14.08 -25.92
CA SER A 68 -23.44 -12.83 -26.28
C SER A 68 -22.89 -11.64 -25.48
N PHE A 69 -23.15 -10.42 -25.97
CA PHE A 69 -22.83 -9.20 -25.23
C PHE A 69 -23.56 -9.13 -23.87
N GLU A 70 -24.77 -9.69 -23.78
CA GLU A 70 -25.54 -9.73 -22.54
C GLU A 70 -24.89 -10.65 -21.50
N GLU A 71 -24.40 -11.81 -21.94
CA GLU A 71 -23.67 -12.75 -21.09
C GLU A 71 -22.35 -12.15 -20.58
N PHE A 72 -21.63 -11.42 -21.43
CA PHE A 72 -20.44 -10.66 -21.03
C PHE A 72 -20.75 -9.59 -19.97
N GLU A 73 -21.83 -8.82 -20.15
CA GLU A 73 -22.29 -7.81 -19.18
C GLU A 73 -22.62 -8.45 -17.82
N GLN A 74 -23.28 -9.62 -17.81
CA GLN A 74 -23.59 -10.33 -16.57
C GLN A 74 -22.33 -10.79 -15.84
N ILE A 75 -21.34 -11.35 -16.54
CA ILE A 75 -20.07 -11.77 -15.95
C ILE A 75 -19.33 -10.57 -15.36
N LYS A 76 -19.25 -9.48 -16.12
CA LYS A 76 -18.62 -8.23 -15.67
C LYS A 76 -19.26 -7.67 -14.41
N ARG A 77 -20.60 -7.73 -14.29
CA ARG A 77 -21.34 -7.26 -13.10
C ARG A 77 -21.18 -8.16 -11.88
N ASN A 78 -20.90 -9.45 -12.06
CA ASN A 78 -20.67 -10.38 -10.95
C ASN A 78 -19.22 -10.35 -10.42
N LEU A 79 -18.28 -9.78 -11.18
CA LEU A 79 -16.85 -9.69 -10.83
C LEU A 79 -16.47 -8.39 -10.11
N ILE A 80 -17.39 -7.43 -9.99
CA ILE A 80 -17.22 -6.10 -9.37
C ILE A 80 -18.10 -6.02 -8.13
#